data_AF-A0A7W6E7K3-F1
#
_entry.id   AF-A0A7W6E7K3-F1
#
_cell.length_a   1.000
_cell.length_b   1.000
_cell.length_c   1.000
_cell.angle_alpha   90.00
_cell.angle_beta   90.00
_cell.angle_gamma   90.00
#
_symmetry.space_group_name_H-M   'P 1'
#
loop_
_entity.id
_entity.type
_entity.pdbx_description
1 polymer ?
#
loop_
_entity_poly.entity_id
_entity_poly.type
_entity_poly.pdbx_seq_one_letter_code
_entity_poly.pdbx_strand_id
1 'polypeptide(L)'
;MTNLAFEAAAEPRRFSQLKRLLGHRVDSEWSVADWMIGLASVTLALGSASFFGVSYAISVSSPDFFQNAALANIPPKLDRLQTGSIDTGNAMPAPQIVRSRALQPSDYQIVMVFRDEALLATHDELVRVKVGSLVPGLGVIRTIDAAASGSTVVADLATLRGVTPSRP
;
A
#
# COMPACT_ATOMS: atom_id res chain seq x y z
N MET A 1 38.96 -52.65 23.96
CA MET A 1 39.44 -52.47 22.56
C MET A 1 38.71 -53.48 21.72
N THR A 2 37.64 -53.05 21.05
CA THR A 2 36.76 -53.96 20.31
C THR A 2 36.23 -53.21 19.09
N ASN A 3 36.60 -53.72 17.92
CA ASN A 3 36.20 -53.25 16.61
C ASN A 3 34.69 -53.42 16.42
N LEU A 4 34.01 -52.37 15.94
CA LEU A 4 32.74 -52.51 15.24
C LEU A 4 32.92 -51.91 13.85
N ALA A 5 33.18 -52.82 12.90
CA ALA A 5 33.11 -52.57 11.48
C ALA A 5 31.65 -52.23 11.12
N PHE A 6 31.43 -51.04 10.57
CA PHE A 6 30.15 -50.65 10.00
C PHE A 6 30.07 -51.26 8.61
N GLU A 7 29.20 -52.25 8.49
CA GLU A 7 28.96 -53.07 7.31
C GLU A 7 28.37 -52.23 6.16
N ALA A 8 29.00 -52.34 5.00
CA ALA A 8 28.55 -51.75 3.76
C ALA A 8 27.34 -52.52 3.20
N ALA A 9 26.24 -51.82 2.94
CA ALA A 9 25.19 -52.28 2.05
C ALA A 9 24.59 -51.09 1.29
N ALA A 10 25.27 -50.67 0.23
CA ALA A 10 24.70 -49.80 -0.78
C ALA A 10 23.76 -50.65 -1.66
N GLU A 11 22.47 -50.34 -1.67
CA GLU A 11 21.48 -51.02 -2.50
C GLU A 11 21.06 -50.13 -3.69
N PRO A 12 21.64 -50.29 -4.90
CA PRO A 12 21.22 -49.54 -6.07
C PRO A 12 20.16 -50.33 -6.85
N ARG A 13 18.94 -50.51 -6.31
CA ARG A 13 17.88 -51.27 -7.01
C ARG A 13 16.48 -50.65 -7.01
N ARG A 14 16.30 -49.40 -6.59
CA ARG A 14 14.98 -48.72 -6.66
C ARG A 14 14.74 -47.82 -7.88
N PHE A 15 15.78 -47.39 -8.59
CA PHE A 15 15.62 -46.45 -9.72
C PHE A 15 15.34 -47.09 -11.08
N SER A 16 15.48 -48.42 -11.23
CA SER A 16 15.25 -49.08 -12.53
C SER A 16 13.78 -49.43 -12.81
N GLN A 17 12.93 -49.55 -11.77
CA GLN A 17 11.51 -49.84 -11.95
C GLN A 17 10.67 -48.59 -12.25
N LEU A 18 11.06 -47.42 -11.73
CA LEU A 18 10.38 -46.16 -12.04
C LEU A 18 10.57 -45.74 -13.51
N LYS A 19 11.68 -46.15 -14.13
CA LYS A 19 11.94 -45.94 -15.56
C LYS A 19 11.12 -46.86 -16.48
N ARG A 20 10.61 -47.99 -15.98
CA ARG A 20 9.75 -48.91 -16.74
C ARG A 20 8.27 -48.53 -16.70
N LEU A 21 7.84 -47.78 -15.67
CA LEU A 21 6.45 -47.29 -15.59
C LEU A 21 6.22 -45.97 -16.35
N LEU A 22 7.26 -45.17 -16.59
CA LEU A 22 7.18 -43.99 -17.48
C LEU A 22 7.56 -44.28 -18.94
N GLY A 23 7.93 -45.53 -19.28
CA GLY A 23 8.51 -45.89 -20.59
C GLY A 23 7.54 -46.50 -21.61
N HIS A 24 6.24 -46.60 -21.33
CA HIS A 24 5.27 -47.25 -22.21
C HIS A 24 3.97 -46.46 -22.32
N ARG A 25 4.02 -45.42 -23.16
CA ARG A 25 2.95 -44.88 -24.04
C ARG A 25 3.36 -43.49 -24.48
N VAL A 26 4.35 -43.42 -25.37
CA VAL A 26 4.46 -42.30 -26.30
C VAL A 26 4.12 -42.91 -27.65
N ASP A 27 2.87 -43.33 -27.79
CA ASP A 27 2.31 -43.68 -29.09
C ASP A 27 2.24 -42.39 -29.90
N SER A 28 2.81 -42.44 -31.09
CA SER A 28 3.12 -41.32 -31.98
C SER A 28 1.87 -40.77 -32.70
N GLU A 29 0.85 -40.38 -31.94
CA GLU A 29 -0.38 -39.76 -32.50
C GLU A 29 -0.70 -38.40 -31.88
N TRP A 30 0.29 -37.74 -31.26
CA TRP A 30 0.10 -36.35 -30.85
C TRP A 30 0.00 -35.47 -32.08
N SER A 31 -1.12 -34.76 -32.19
CA SER A 31 -1.29 -33.76 -33.24
C SER A 31 -0.19 -32.70 -33.11
N VAL A 32 0.21 -32.10 -34.24
CA VAL A 32 1.15 -30.95 -34.24
C VAL A 32 0.62 -29.84 -33.31
N ALA A 33 -0.71 -29.70 -33.20
CA ALA A 33 -1.34 -28.78 -32.26
C ALA A 33 -1.00 -29.10 -30.79
N ASP A 34 -1.05 -30.38 -30.39
CA ASP A 34 -0.75 -30.80 -29.01
C ASP A 34 0.72 -30.57 -28.67
N TRP A 35 1.61 -30.78 -29.63
CA TRP A 35 3.03 -30.45 -29.50
C TRP A 35 3.26 -28.95 -29.32
N MET A 36 2.58 -28.12 -30.12
CA MET A 36 2.70 -26.67 -30.01
C MET A 36 2.16 -26.15 -28.67
N ILE A 37 1.03 -26.68 -28.20
CA ILE A 37 0.44 -26.33 -26.90
C ILE A 37 1.36 -26.78 -25.76
N GLY A 38 1.90 -28.00 -25.85
CA GLY A 38 2.84 -28.53 -24.86
C GLY A 38 4.11 -27.68 -24.77
N LEU A 39 4.74 -27.38 -25.91
CA LEU A 39 5.92 -26.52 -25.97
C LEU A 39 5.61 -25.12 -25.43
N ALA A 40 4.54 -24.49 -25.89
CA ALA A 40 4.15 -23.15 -25.45
C ALA A 40 3.95 -23.11 -23.93
N SER A 41 3.27 -24.11 -23.37
CA SER A 41 3.02 -24.23 -21.93
C SER A 41 4.32 -24.39 -21.14
N VAL A 42 5.24 -25.21 -21.61
CA VAL A 42 6.55 -25.41 -20.98
C VAL A 42 7.38 -24.12 -21.03
N THR A 43 7.45 -23.45 -22.19
CA THR A 43 8.14 -22.15 -22.30
C THR A 43 7.52 -21.08 -21.41
N LEU A 44 6.19 -21.01 -21.32
CA LEU A 44 5.50 -20.07 -20.46
C LEU A 44 5.79 -20.34 -18.98
N ALA A 45 5.79 -21.61 -18.58
CA ALA A 45 6.11 -22.00 -17.20
C ALA A 45 7.57 -21.65 -16.83
N LEU A 46 8.53 -21.99 -17.70
CA LEU A 46 9.94 -21.64 -17.51
C LEU A 46 10.16 -20.12 -17.49
N GLY A 47 9.50 -19.39 -18.38
CA GLY A 47 9.56 -17.92 -18.43
C GLY A 47 9.00 -17.29 -17.16
N SER A 48 7.85 -17.76 -16.68
CA SER A 48 7.22 -17.29 -15.44
C SER A 48 8.13 -17.55 -14.24
N ALA A 49 8.61 -18.79 -14.07
CA ALA A 49 9.51 -19.15 -12.96
C ALA A 49 10.79 -18.31 -12.97
N SER A 50 11.37 -18.07 -14.14
CA SER A 50 12.57 -17.24 -14.30
C SER A 50 12.28 -15.78 -13.94
N PHE A 51 11.17 -15.21 -14.41
CA PHE A 51 10.77 -13.84 -14.10
C PHE A 51 10.59 -13.61 -12.60
N PHE A 52 9.90 -14.53 -11.91
CA PHE A 52 9.71 -14.45 -10.47
C PHE A 52 11.03 -14.63 -9.70
N GLY A 53 11.88 -15.57 -10.12
CA GLY A 53 13.19 -15.78 -9.49
C GLY A 53 14.08 -14.55 -9.57
N VAL A 54 14.16 -13.93 -10.76
CA VAL A 54 14.92 -12.68 -10.96
C VAL A 54 14.31 -11.53 -10.17
N SER A 55 12.98 -11.36 -10.20
CA SER A 55 12.29 -10.30 -9.45
C SER A 55 12.53 -10.42 -7.94
N TYR A 56 12.50 -11.65 -7.41
CA TYR A 56 12.81 -11.93 -6.01
C TYR A 56 14.27 -11.61 -5.65
N ALA A 57 15.22 -12.03 -6.50
CA ALA A 57 16.64 -11.75 -6.28
C ALA A 57 16.94 -10.23 -6.26
N ILE A 58 16.32 -9.46 -7.17
CA ILE A 58 16.42 -8.00 -7.21
C ILE A 58 15.81 -7.37 -5.96
N SER A 59 14.64 -7.88 -5.52
CA SER A 59 13.97 -7.39 -4.31
C SER A 59 14.79 -7.58 -3.03
N VAL A 60 15.54 -8.68 -2.91
CA VAL A 60 16.38 -8.96 -1.73
C VAL A 60 17.69 -8.16 -1.76
N SER A 61 18.29 -8.01 -2.94
CA SER A 61 19.56 -7.29 -3.10
C SER A 61 19.41 -5.76 -3.05
N SER A 62 18.25 -5.26 -3.47
CA SER A 62 17.96 -3.82 -3.56
C SER A 62 16.47 -3.55 -3.26
N PRO A 63 16.08 -3.42 -1.99
CA PRO A 63 14.67 -3.21 -1.61
C PRO A 63 14.07 -1.95 -2.23
N ASP A 64 14.89 -0.93 -2.49
CA ASP A 64 14.45 0.34 -3.08
C ASP A 64 14.43 0.34 -4.62
N PHE A 65 14.76 -0.78 -5.29
CA PHE A 65 14.88 -0.84 -6.75
C PHE A 65 13.60 -0.42 -7.47
N PHE A 66 12.45 -0.96 -7.08
CA PHE A 66 11.17 -0.64 -7.71
C PHE A 66 10.74 0.80 -7.43
N GLN A 67 11.07 1.35 -6.26
CA GLN A 67 10.79 2.74 -5.92
C GLN A 67 11.65 3.69 -6.77
N ASN A 68 12.94 3.39 -6.93
CA ASN A 68 13.84 4.16 -7.79
C ASN A 68 13.49 4.04 -9.27
N ALA A 69 13.11 2.85 -9.74
CA ALA A 69 12.67 2.62 -11.11
C ALA A 69 11.33 3.32 -11.41
N ALA A 70 10.43 3.38 -10.44
CA ALA A 70 9.20 4.16 -10.53
C ALA A 70 9.52 5.65 -10.59
N LEU A 71 10.32 6.17 -9.65
CA LEU A 71 10.73 7.59 -9.61
C LEU A 71 11.46 8.03 -10.89
N ALA A 72 12.29 7.16 -11.48
CA ALA A 72 13.02 7.44 -12.71
C ALA A 72 12.11 7.52 -13.95
N ASN A 73 10.96 6.84 -13.94
CA ASN A 73 10.00 6.83 -15.04
C ASN A 73 8.84 7.82 -14.86
N ILE A 74 8.76 8.52 -13.71
CA ILE A 74 7.81 9.62 -13.56
C ILE A 74 8.25 10.75 -14.50
N PRO A 75 7.44 11.14 -15.49
CA PRO A 75 7.77 12.28 -16.34
C PRO A 75 7.96 13.52 -15.45
N PRO A 76 8.96 14.38 -15.72
CA PRO A 76 9.19 15.61 -14.95
C PRO A 76 8.08 16.62 -15.26
N LYS A 77 6.87 16.38 -14.75
CA LYS A 77 5.72 17.27 -14.86
C LYS A 77 4.56 16.79 -14.00
N LEU A 78 4.60 17.19 -12.74
CA LEU A 78 3.48 17.90 -12.13
C LEU A 78 4.12 19.15 -11.54
N ASP A 79 3.60 20.32 -11.91
CA ASP A 79 4.06 21.61 -11.42
C ASP A 79 4.42 21.48 -9.94
N ARG A 80 5.69 21.73 -9.63
CA ARG A 80 6.03 22.19 -8.29
C ARG A 80 5.03 23.31 -8.05
N LEU A 81 4.06 23.10 -7.17
CA LEU A 81 3.37 24.22 -6.54
C LEU A 81 4.51 25.00 -5.87
N GLN A 82 5.02 25.94 -6.64
CA GLN A 82 5.97 26.92 -6.21
C GLN A 82 5.17 27.74 -5.21
N THR A 83 5.23 27.32 -3.95
CA THR A 83 4.85 28.09 -2.76
C THR A 83 5.82 29.28 -2.60
N GLY A 84 6.16 29.92 -3.70
CA GLY A 84 6.85 31.19 -3.78
C GLY A 84 5.85 32.20 -4.27
N SER A 85 5.39 33.05 -3.36
CA SER A 85 4.76 34.36 -3.59
C SER A 85 3.99 34.48 -4.90
N ILE A 86 2.69 34.19 -4.85
CA ILE A 86 1.78 34.48 -5.95
C ILE A 86 1.82 36.00 -6.21
N ASP A 87 2.13 36.40 -7.45
CA ASP A 87 1.86 37.76 -7.93
C ASP A 87 0.35 37.99 -7.85
N THR A 88 -0.08 38.79 -6.88
CA THR A 88 -1.49 39.04 -6.57
C THR A 88 -2.22 39.84 -7.65
N GLY A 89 -1.49 40.35 -8.65
CA GLY A 89 -2.06 41.13 -9.75
C GLY A 89 -2.91 40.32 -10.72
N ASN A 90 -2.72 39.00 -10.81
CA ASN A 90 -3.36 38.16 -11.83
C ASN A 90 -3.75 36.76 -11.33
N ALA A 91 -4.13 36.65 -10.05
CA ALA A 91 -4.63 35.40 -9.50
C ALA A 91 -5.99 35.06 -10.13
N MET A 92 -6.09 33.89 -10.80
CA MET A 92 -7.38 33.35 -11.19
C MET A 92 -8.25 33.19 -9.93
N PRO A 93 -9.52 33.66 -9.93
CA PRO A 93 -10.38 33.54 -8.76
C PRO A 93 -10.51 32.07 -8.38
N ALA A 94 -10.05 31.72 -7.18
CA ALA A 94 -10.30 30.40 -6.64
C ALA A 94 -11.81 30.24 -6.42
N PRO A 95 -12.40 29.08 -6.73
CA PRO A 95 -13.79 28.81 -6.40
C PRO A 95 -13.99 29.03 -4.90
N GLN A 96 -14.75 30.07 -4.55
CA GLN A 96 -15.10 30.30 -3.16
C GLN A 96 -16.14 29.25 -2.79
N ILE A 97 -15.84 28.43 -1.79
CA ILE A 97 -16.83 27.51 -1.22
C ILE A 97 -17.87 28.37 -0.51
N VAL A 98 -18.94 28.73 -1.23
CA VAL A 98 -20.07 29.46 -0.67
C VAL A 98 -20.90 28.44 0.11
N ARG A 99 -20.86 28.53 1.44
CA ARG A 99 -21.72 27.74 2.31
C ARG A 99 -23.08 28.39 2.42
N SER A 100 -24.14 27.58 2.42
CA SER A 100 -25.52 28.04 2.57
C SER A 100 -25.82 28.60 3.97
N ARG A 101 -25.04 28.20 4.98
CA ARG A 101 -25.17 28.60 6.38
C ARG A 101 -23.80 28.75 7.05
N ALA A 102 -23.72 29.65 8.03
CA ALA A 102 -22.58 29.74 8.93
C ALA A 102 -22.52 28.52 9.86
N LEU A 103 -21.39 27.79 9.82
CA LEU A 103 -21.15 26.61 10.65
C LEU A 103 -21.01 27.01 12.11
N GLN A 104 -21.68 26.27 12.99
CA GLN A 104 -21.57 26.42 14.44
C GLN A 104 -20.68 25.32 15.03
N PRO A 105 -20.08 25.53 16.22
CA PRO A 105 -19.28 24.49 16.89
C PRO A 105 -19.99 23.14 17.04
N SER A 106 -21.32 23.14 17.24
CA SER A 106 -22.14 21.93 17.37
C SER A 106 -22.24 21.11 16.08
N ASP A 107 -21.96 21.72 14.93
CA ASP A 107 -22.04 21.06 13.63
C ASP A 107 -20.78 20.22 13.34
N TYR A 108 -19.73 20.34 14.17
CA TYR A 108 -18.47 19.63 14.00
C TYR A 108 -18.38 18.38 14.87
N GLN A 109 -17.97 17.27 14.25
CA GLN A 109 -17.64 16.02 14.92
C GLN A 109 -16.18 15.66 14.66
N ILE A 110 -15.46 15.26 15.71
CA ILE A 110 -14.10 14.73 15.57
C ILE A 110 -14.21 13.30 15.02
N VAL A 111 -13.71 13.09 13.80
CA VAL A 111 -13.65 11.77 13.18
C VAL A 111 -12.40 11.03 13.62
N MET A 112 -11.25 11.71 13.55
CA MET A 112 -9.97 11.14 13.98
C MET A 112 -8.99 12.24 14.36
N VAL A 113 -8.04 11.90 15.22
CA VAL A 113 -6.88 12.72 15.52
C VAL A 113 -5.62 11.93 15.20
N PHE A 114 -4.68 12.58 14.53
CA PHE A 114 -3.38 12.03 14.20
C PHE A 114 -2.29 13.05 14.52
N ARG A 115 -1.51 12.76 15.58
CA ARG A 115 -0.47 13.66 16.08
C ARG A 115 -1.05 15.05 16.35
N ASP A 116 -0.54 16.10 15.68
CA ASP A 116 -0.97 17.50 15.83
C ASP A 116 -2.05 17.93 14.84
N GLU A 117 -2.77 16.96 14.27
CA GLU A 117 -3.80 17.20 13.24
C GLU A 117 -5.08 16.44 13.57
N ALA A 118 -6.21 17.04 13.22
CA ALA A 118 -7.53 16.44 13.39
C ALA A 118 -8.31 16.45 12.07
N LEU A 119 -9.11 15.42 11.86
CA LEU A 119 -10.16 15.41 10.85
C LEU A 119 -11.48 15.71 11.53
N LEU A 120 -12.06 16.84 11.16
CA LEU A 120 -13.38 17.28 11.60
C LEU A 120 -14.37 17.01 10.46
N ALA A 121 -15.47 16.35 10.76
CA ALA A 121 -16.58 16.25 9.84
C ALA A 121 -17.68 17.21 10.25
N THR A 122 -18.30 17.83 9.26
CA THR A 122 -19.62 18.44 9.36
C THR A 122 -20.62 17.53 8.64
N HIS A 123 -21.87 17.98 8.47
CA HIS A 123 -22.86 17.25 7.68
C HIS A 123 -22.43 17.07 6.21
N ASP A 124 -21.80 18.09 5.62
CA ASP A 124 -21.55 18.17 4.18
C ASP A 124 -20.07 18.10 3.79
N GLU A 125 -19.15 18.38 4.73
CA GLU A 125 -17.72 18.49 4.44
C GLU A 125 -16.85 17.80 5.50
N LEU A 126 -15.71 17.29 5.06
CA LEU A 126 -14.63 16.80 5.91
C LEU A 126 -13.45 17.76 5.81
N VAL A 127 -13.05 18.31 6.95
CA VAL A 127 -12.04 19.35 7.07
C VAL A 127 -10.86 18.81 7.86
N ARG A 128 -9.67 18.85 7.25
CA ARG A 128 -8.41 18.57 7.95
C ARG A 128 -7.89 19.85 8.58
N VAL A 129 -7.66 19.81 9.89
CA VAL A 129 -7.21 20.97 10.67
C VAL A 129 -5.92 20.66 11.42
N LYS A 130 -5.09 21.68 11.57
CA LYS A 130 -3.83 21.62 12.33
C LYS A 130 -3.84 22.72 13.40
N VAL A 131 -3.02 22.57 14.42
CA VAL A 131 -2.75 23.66 15.38
C VAL A 131 -2.33 24.93 14.61
N GLY A 132 -2.99 26.05 14.90
CA GLY A 132 -2.81 27.34 14.22
C GLY A 132 -3.73 27.55 13.01
N SER A 133 -4.49 26.55 12.54
CA SER A 133 -5.46 26.74 11.47
C SER A 133 -6.69 27.52 11.94
N LEU A 134 -7.20 28.41 11.08
CA LEU A 134 -8.46 29.11 11.32
C LEU A 134 -9.62 28.29 10.75
N VAL A 135 -10.55 27.92 11.62
CA VAL A 135 -11.71 27.10 11.25
C VAL A 135 -12.99 27.91 11.43
N PRO A 136 -13.85 28.00 10.40
CA PRO A 136 -15.11 28.74 10.48
C PRO A 136 -16.00 28.26 11.62
N GLY A 137 -16.40 29.18 12.51
CA GLY A 137 -17.24 28.87 13.68
C GLY A 137 -16.48 28.37 14.92
N LEU A 138 -15.27 27.81 14.78
CA LEU A 138 -14.45 27.35 15.91
C LEU A 138 -13.33 28.34 16.27
N GLY A 139 -12.86 29.16 15.33
CA GLY A 139 -11.74 30.08 15.50
C GLY A 139 -10.39 29.43 15.23
N VAL A 140 -9.31 29.95 15.81
CA VAL A 140 -7.96 29.35 15.64
C VAL A 140 -7.83 28.13 16.53
N ILE A 141 -7.35 27.02 15.96
CA ILE A 141 -7.06 25.81 16.73
C ILE A 141 -5.82 26.02 17.59
N ARG A 142 -5.94 25.81 18.90
CA ARG A 142 -4.88 26.00 19.89
C ARG A 142 -4.16 24.72 20.22
N THR A 143 -4.91 23.67 20.51
CA THR A 143 -4.35 22.36 20.86
C THR A 143 -5.22 21.26 20.28
N ILE A 144 -4.56 20.13 19.96
CA ILE A 144 -5.19 18.92 19.49
C ILE A 144 -4.58 17.78 20.29
N ASP A 145 -5.40 17.11 21.11
CA ASP A 145 -4.95 16.05 22.00
C ASP A 145 -5.66 14.73 21.66
N ALA A 146 -4.86 13.70 21.34
CA ALA A 146 -5.34 12.33 21.22
C ALA A 146 -5.13 11.59 22.56
N ALA A 147 -6.17 11.50 23.38
CA ALA A 147 -6.13 10.67 24.59
C ALA A 147 -6.85 9.34 24.39
N ALA A 148 -6.45 8.31 25.14
CA ALA A 148 -7.09 7.00 25.12
C ALA A 148 -8.56 7.04 25.59
N SER A 149 -8.95 8.06 26.37
CA SER A 149 -10.31 8.30 26.85
C SER A 149 -11.19 9.06 25.85
N GLY A 150 -10.60 9.66 24.81
CA GLY A 150 -11.30 10.49 23.83
C GLY A 150 -10.37 11.55 23.23
N SER A 151 -10.62 11.93 21.98
CA SER A 151 -9.90 13.02 21.32
C SER A 151 -10.44 14.37 21.77
N THR A 152 -9.59 15.38 21.95
CA THR A 152 -10.03 16.75 22.29
C THR A 152 -9.40 17.75 21.33
N VAL A 153 -10.19 18.68 20.83
CA VAL A 153 -9.71 19.78 19.97
C VAL A 153 -10.13 21.10 20.62
N VAL A 154 -9.16 21.90 21.05
CA VAL A 154 -9.40 23.20 21.67
C VAL A 154 -9.17 24.29 20.62
N ALA A 155 -10.18 25.11 20.40
CA ALA A 155 -10.13 26.28 19.54
C ALA A 155 -10.48 27.54 20.35
N ASP A 156 -10.27 28.71 19.76
CA ASP A 156 -10.53 30.00 20.43
C ASP A 156 -11.97 30.13 20.96
N LEU A 157 -12.94 29.65 20.19
CA LEU A 157 -14.37 29.87 20.48
C LEU A 157 -15.05 28.64 21.06
N ALA A 158 -14.43 27.46 20.96
CA ALA A 158 -15.04 26.20 21.40
C ALA A 158 -14.01 25.11 21.70
N THR A 159 -14.41 24.17 22.54
CA THR A 159 -13.68 22.91 22.75
C THR A 159 -14.54 21.75 22.29
N LEU A 160 -14.06 21.00 21.31
CA LEU A 160 -14.69 19.78 20.82
C LEU A 160 -14.15 18.58 21.58
N ARG A 161 -15.06 17.68 21.98
CA ARG A 161 -14.72 16.41 22.63
C ARG A 161 -15.23 15.27 21.77
N GLY A 162 -14.33 14.36 21.45
CA GLY A 162 -14.62 13.14 20.72
C GLY A 162 -15.41 12.19 21.60
N VAL A 163 -16.34 11.48 21.00
CA VAL A 163 -17.12 10.46 21.69
C VAL A 163 -16.22 9.25 21.90
N THR A 164 -16.14 8.76 23.14
CA THR A 164 -15.42 7.51 23.43
C THR A 164 -16.12 6.38 22.66
N PRO A 165 -15.42 5.62 21.81
CA PRO A 165 -16.04 4.47 21.17
C PRO A 165 -16.40 3.46 22.27
N SER A 166 -17.69 3.27 22.52
CA SER A 166 -18.16 2.18 23.38
C SER A 166 -17.75 0.88 22.72
N ARG A 167 -16.81 0.17 23.35
CA ARG A 167 -16.31 -1.12 22.89
C ARG A 167 -17.51 -2.09 22.73
N PRO A 168 -17.75 -2.67 21.53
CA PRO A 168 -18.71 -3.76 21.38
C PRO A 168 -18.23 -5.03 22.07
#